data_AF-A0AAI8G3Z4-F1
#
_entry.id   AF-A0AAI8G3Z4-F1
#
_cell.length_a   1.000
_cell.length_b   1.000
_cell.length_c   1.000
_cell.angle_alpha   90.00
_cell.angle_beta   90.00
_cell.angle_gamma   90.00
#
_symmetry.space_group_name_H-M   'P 1'
#
loop_
_entity.id
_entity.type
_entity.pdbx_description
1 polymer ?
#
loop_
_entity_poly.entity_id
_entity_poly.type
_entity_poly.pdbx_seq_one_letter_code
_entity_poly.pdbx_strand_id
1 'polypeptide(L)'
;MKKYLLFLITLLSISLTSCSTDDDFCGNGFQRVDQLGRGTNGMYPEDLIVPSIIGESFIVITSERDFLRDVKDAKYFIGQVDFRYENLLIGQAYIKGFRGNIPSTTALFKESCKYNRRNEVIITLDVNSGSVYEHRTYNAILPKTSNIDPNVQVDIMYR
;
A
#
# COMPACT_ATOMS: atom_id res chain seq x y z
N MET A 1 21.39 2.73 -60.28
CA MET A 1 20.96 3.20 -58.95
C MET A 1 20.22 2.08 -58.18
N LYS A 2 20.87 0.92 -57.97
CA LYS A 2 20.27 -0.26 -57.28
C LYS A 2 21.03 -0.70 -56.02
N LYS A 3 22.15 -0.04 -55.69
CA LYS A 3 23.02 -0.41 -54.56
C LYS A 3 22.64 0.25 -53.23
N TYR A 4 21.79 1.28 -53.25
CA TYR A 4 21.35 1.98 -52.05
C TYR A 4 20.07 1.43 -51.42
N LEU A 5 19.32 0.57 -52.13
CA LEU A 5 18.07 -0.01 -51.62
C LEU A 5 18.32 -1.04 -50.52
N LEU A 6 19.43 -1.78 -50.61
CA LEU A 6 19.82 -2.78 -49.61
C LEU A 6 20.22 -2.15 -48.26
N PHE A 7 20.81 -0.95 -48.29
CA PHE A 7 21.21 -0.23 -47.08
C PHE A 7 20.01 0.31 -46.29
N LEU A 8 18.92 0.67 -46.99
CA LEU A 8 17.70 1.17 -46.37
C LEU A 8 16.92 0.05 -45.64
N ILE A 9 16.94 -1.17 -46.20
CA ILE A 9 16.29 -2.35 -45.58
C ILE A 9 17.02 -2.75 -44.29
N THR A 10 18.35 -2.66 -44.25
CA THR A 10 19.13 -2.93 -43.04
C THR A 10 18.92 -1.89 -41.94
N LEU A 11 18.66 -0.62 -42.26
CA LEU A 11 18.36 0.41 -41.27
C LEU A 11 16.94 0.27 -40.69
N LEU A 12 15.98 -0.22 -41.48
CA LEU A 12 14.61 -0.51 -41.05
C LEU A 12 14.50 -1.79 -40.18
N SER A 13 15.38 -2.78 -40.37
CA SER A 13 15.37 -4.00 -39.55
C SER A 13 16.04 -3.83 -38.17
N ILE A 14 16.98 -2.89 -38.04
CA ILE A 14 17.62 -2.57 -36.74
C ILE A 14 16.73 -1.65 -35.89
N SER A 15 15.85 -0.87 -36.51
CA SER A 15 14.90 0.02 -35.79
C SER A 15 13.62 -0.69 -35.32
N LEU A 16 13.38 -1.94 -35.72
CA LEU A 16 12.25 -2.77 -35.27
C LEU A 16 12.64 -3.85 -34.24
N THR A 17 13.92 -4.01 -33.92
CA THR A 17 14.42 -5.04 -33.00
C THR A 17 14.80 -4.52 -31.60
N SER A 18 14.46 -3.26 -31.30
CA SER A 18 14.60 -2.67 -29.96
C SER A 18 13.26 -2.37 -29.28
N CYS A 19 12.21 -3.13 -29.57
CA CYS A 19 11.18 -3.38 -28.56
C CYS A 19 11.63 -4.61 -27.76
N SER A 20 12.65 -4.47 -26.91
CA SER A 20 12.83 -5.45 -25.84
C SER A 20 11.62 -5.29 -24.92
N THR A 21 10.70 -6.23 -25.04
CA THR A 21 9.56 -6.44 -24.13
C THR A 21 10.05 -6.93 -22.76
N ASP A 22 10.99 -6.18 -22.15
CA ASP A 22 11.51 -6.41 -20.80
C ASP A 22 11.29 -5.16 -19.92
N ASP A 23 10.35 -4.28 -20.29
CA ASP A 23 9.94 -3.11 -19.49
C ASP A 23 8.97 -3.47 -18.35
N ASP A 24 8.73 -4.76 -18.08
CA ASP A 24 8.10 -5.18 -16.83
C ASP A 24 9.18 -5.23 -15.73
N PHE A 25 9.67 -4.06 -15.35
CA PHE A 25 10.51 -3.86 -14.16
C PHE A 25 9.65 -4.03 -12.90
N CYS A 26 8.99 -5.18 -12.78
CA CYS A 26 8.16 -5.51 -11.66
C CYS A 26 9.07 -6.11 -10.59
N GLY A 27 9.44 -5.23 -9.65
CA GLY A 27 10.51 -5.43 -8.68
C GLY A 27 10.38 -6.70 -7.84
N ASN A 28 11.54 -7.29 -7.59
CA ASN A 28 11.76 -8.50 -6.81
C ASN A 28 11.47 -8.26 -5.32
N GLY A 29 10.43 -8.89 -4.80
CA GLY A 29 10.22 -9.08 -3.35
C GLY A 29 9.38 -8.00 -2.66
N PHE A 30 9.28 -8.13 -1.34
CA PHE A 30 8.58 -7.16 -0.50
C PHE A 30 9.44 -5.91 -0.29
N GLN A 31 8.85 -4.75 -0.47
CA GLN A 31 9.43 -3.46 -0.12
C GLN A 31 8.70 -2.87 1.09
N ARG A 32 9.43 -2.17 1.95
CA ARG A 32 8.81 -1.39 3.03
C ARG A 32 8.07 -0.20 2.43
N VAL A 33 6.88 0.05 2.95
CA VAL A 33 6.07 1.22 2.59
C VAL A 33 5.83 2.09 3.82
N ASP A 34 5.55 3.35 3.55
CA ASP A 34 5.29 4.33 4.59
C ASP A 34 3.91 4.10 5.22
N GLN A 35 3.72 4.77 6.36
CA GLN A 35 2.50 4.72 7.15
C GLN A 35 2.18 6.15 7.61
N LEU A 36 0.92 6.40 7.94
CA LEU A 36 0.52 7.64 8.58
C LEU A 36 1.35 7.86 9.84
N GLY A 37 1.89 9.07 9.97
CA GLY A 37 2.45 9.55 11.21
C GLY A 37 1.36 10.10 12.12
N ARG A 38 1.76 10.69 13.24
CA ARG A 38 0.79 11.38 14.12
C ARG A 38 0.07 12.49 13.36
N GLY A 39 -1.22 12.65 13.64
CA GLY A 39 -2.01 13.77 13.15
C GLY A 39 -1.51 15.10 13.70
N THR A 40 -1.88 16.20 13.06
CA THR A 40 -1.50 17.58 13.46
C THR A 40 -2.00 17.96 14.86
N ASN A 41 -3.00 17.26 15.40
CA ASN A 41 -3.50 17.39 16.77
C ASN A 41 -2.85 16.41 17.77
N GLY A 42 -1.85 15.63 17.35
CA GLY A 42 -1.18 14.61 18.16
C GLY A 42 -1.89 13.26 18.22
N MET A 43 -3.03 13.09 17.52
CA MET A 43 -3.76 11.82 17.40
C MET A 43 -2.88 10.74 16.76
N TYR A 44 -3.01 9.51 17.26
CA TYR A 44 -2.32 8.36 16.69
C TYR A 44 -3.15 7.73 15.56
N PRO A 45 -2.52 7.25 14.47
CA PRO A 45 -3.23 6.56 13.39
C PRO A 45 -4.04 5.34 13.84
N GLU A 46 -3.60 4.66 14.90
CA GLU A 46 -4.27 3.47 15.46
C GLU A 46 -5.63 3.80 16.10
N ASP A 47 -5.89 5.08 16.37
CA ASP A 47 -7.15 5.60 16.90
C ASP A 47 -8.09 6.11 15.79
N LEU A 48 -7.70 6.03 14.51
CA LEU A 48 -8.56 6.39 13.39
C LEU A 48 -9.79 5.47 13.34
N ILE A 49 -10.95 6.08 13.07
CA ILE A 49 -12.23 5.36 12.97
C ILE A 49 -12.70 5.41 11.52
N VAL A 50 -12.89 4.24 10.92
CA VAL A 50 -13.47 4.07 9.59
C VAL A 50 -14.82 3.39 9.74
N PRO A 51 -15.96 4.12 9.69
CA PRO A 51 -17.27 3.55 10.01
C PRO A 51 -17.72 2.37 9.13
N SER A 52 -17.18 2.26 7.92
CA SER A 52 -17.48 1.16 6.99
C SER A 52 -16.72 -0.13 7.28
N ILE A 53 -15.67 -0.09 8.10
CA ILE A 53 -14.91 -1.29 8.51
C ILE A 53 -15.58 -1.91 9.72
N ILE A 54 -15.88 -3.21 9.63
CA ILE A 54 -16.47 -4.02 10.70
C ILE A 54 -15.59 -5.24 10.92
N GLY A 55 -15.21 -5.50 12.17
CA GLY A 55 -14.38 -6.64 12.53
C GLY A 55 -12.97 -6.56 11.91
N GLU A 56 -12.44 -7.69 11.47
CA GLU A 56 -11.12 -7.78 10.84
C GLU A 56 -11.24 -7.57 9.32
N SER A 57 -11.36 -6.32 8.92
CA SER A 57 -11.47 -5.92 7.50
C SER A 57 -10.65 -4.67 7.18
N PHE A 58 -10.54 -4.35 5.89
CA PHE A 58 -9.79 -3.19 5.40
C PHE A 58 -10.50 -2.50 4.24
N ILE A 59 -10.07 -1.27 3.97
CA ILE A 59 -10.45 -0.47 2.80
C ILE A 59 -9.20 0.12 2.17
N VAL A 60 -9.21 0.29 0.85
CA VAL A 60 -8.20 1.05 0.12
C VAL A 60 -8.82 2.36 -0.35
N ILE A 61 -8.27 3.46 0.13
CA ILE A 61 -8.70 4.82 -0.17
C ILE A 61 -7.80 5.37 -1.27
N THR A 62 -8.40 5.74 -2.40
CA THR A 62 -7.66 6.09 -3.63
C THR A 62 -7.65 7.60 -3.92
N SER A 63 -8.36 8.38 -3.11
CA SER A 63 -8.45 9.83 -3.22
C SER A 63 -8.58 10.52 -1.86
N GLU A 64 -8.10 11.76 -1.77
CA GLU A 64 -8.24 12.60 -0.56
C GLU A 64 -9.71 12.85 -0.22
N ARG A 65 -10.57 12.97 -1.24
CA ARG A 65 -12.01 13.16 -1.03
C ARG A 65 -12.63 11.96 -0.31
N ASP A 66 -12.30 10.75 -0.74
CA ASP A 66 -12.79 9.53 -0.10
C ASP A 66 -12.21 9.41 1.32
N PHE A 67 -10.94 9.81 1.52
CA PHE A 67 -10.34 9.85 2.85
C PHE A 67 -11.13 10.75 3.83
N LEU A 68 -11.44 11.97 3.40
CA LEU A 68 -12.19 12.93 4.21
C LEU A 68 -13.66 12.53 4.43
N ARG A 69 -14.23 11.74 3.51
CA ARG A 69 -15.61 11.25 3.61
C ARG A 69 -15.72 10.03 4.52
N ASP A 70 -14.83 9.07 4.34
CA ASP A 70 -14.98 7.72 4.88
C ASP A 70 -14.22 7.51 6.19
N VAL A 71 -13.28 8.41 6.53
CA VAL A 71 -12.46 8.30 7.74
C VAL A 71 -12.74 9.46 8.68
N LYS A 72 -13.23 9.12 9.87
CA LYS A 72 -13.46 10.13 10.91
C LYS A 72 -12.13 10.76 11.32
N ASP A 73 -12.14 12.08 11.47
CA ASP A 73 -10.97 12.86 11.89
C ASP A 73 -9.78 12.85 10.90
N ALA A 74 -10.00 12.38 9.66
CA ALA A 74 -9.02 12.41 8.56
C ALA A 74 -8.36 13.78 8.31
N LYS A 75 -9.07 14.86 8.63
CA LYS A 75 -8.56 16.24 8.50
C LYS A 75 -7.24 16.50 9.22
N TYR A 76 -6.92 15.73 10.27
CA TYR A 76 -5.66 15.88 11.01
C TYR A 76 -4.47 15.18 10.32
N PHE A 77 -4.72 14.39 9.27
CA PHE A 77 -3.73 13.61 8.54
C PHE A 77 -3.56 14.08 7.08
N ILE A 78 -4.20 15.20 6.70
CA ILE A 78 -4.08 15.79 5.36
C ILE A 78 -2.61 16.12 5.08
N GLY A 79 -2.17 15.83 3.84
CA GLY A 79 -0.81 16.10 3.37
C GLY A 79 0.22 15.02 3.75
N GLN A 80 -0.17 13.99 4.50
CA GLN A 80 0.70 12.83 4.78
C GLN A 80 0.68 11.78 3.66
N VAL A 81 -0.33 11.83 2.79
CA VAL A 81 -0.50 10.93 1.63
C VAL A 81 -0.62 11.79 0.38
N ASP A 82 0.22 11.54 -0.62
CA ASP A 82 0.06 12.15 -1.93
C ASP A 82 -0.81 11.25 -2.81
N PHE A 83 -2.13 11.44 -2.71
CA PHE A 83 -3.12 10.66 -3.47
C PHE A 83 -3.00 10.77 -5.00
N ARG A 84 -2.06 11.56 -5.55
CA ARG A 84 -1.72 11.52 -6.98
C ARG A 84 -0.90 10.28 -7.33
N TYR A 85 -0.07 9.82 -6.40
CA TYR A 85 0.87 8.70 -6.59
C TYR A 85 0.60 7.52 -5.67
N GLU A 86 -0.18 7.73 -4.61
CA GLU A 86 -0.35 6.76 -3.53
C GLU A 86 -1.83 6.45 -3.28
N ASN A 87 -2.08 5.27 -2.73
CA ASN A 87 -3.33 4.86 -2.10
C ASN A 87 -3.09 4.67 -0.61
N LEU A 88 -4.12 4.88 0.20
CA LEU A 88 -4.06 4.63 1.64
C LEU A 88 -4.87 3.38 1.97
N LEU A 89 -4.19 2.32 2.41
CA LEU A 89 -4.83 1.16 3.00
C LEU A 89 -5.07 1.44 4.48
N ILE A 90 -6.30 1.25 4.95
CA ILE A 90 -6.66 1.31 6.36
C ILE A 90 -7.44 0.05 6.70
N GLY A 91 -7.07 -0.63 7.78
CA GLY A 91 -7.79 -1.81 8.25
C GLY A 91 -7.85 -1.91 9.75
N GLN A 92 -8.57 -2.90 10.25
CA GLN A 92 -8.68 -3.21 11.67
C GLN A 92 -8.26 -4.65 11.93
N ALA A 93 -7.54 -4.87 13.03
CA ALA A 93 -7.16 -6.19 13.51
C ALA A 93 -7.58 -6.35 14.97
N TYR A 94 -8.08 -7.52 15.34
CA TYR A 94 -8.44 -7.80 16.72
C TYR A 94 -7.21 -8.25 17.51
N ILE A 95 -6.77 -7.42 18.45
CA ILE A 95 -5.57 -7.69 19.24
C ILE A 95 -6.00 -8.16 20.63
N LYS A 96 -5.52 -9.34 21.02
CA LYS A 96 -5.82 -9.95 22.33
C LYS A 96 -4.67 -9.75 23.29
N GLY A 97 -4.94 -9.39 24.54
CA GLY A 97 -3.93 -9.38 25.60
C GLY A 97 -2.73 -8.46 25.33
N PHE A 98 -2.98 -7.21 24.93
CA PHE A 98 -1.91 -6.20 24.82
C PHE A 98 -2.06 -5.08 25.85
N ARG A 99 -1.03 -4.24 25.99
CA ARG A 99 -1.00 -3.12 26.94
C ARG A 99 -0.87 -1.78 26.21
N GLY A 100 -1.88 -0.91 26.40
CA GLY A 100 -1.82 0.49 25.96
C GLY A 100 -1.85 0.62 24.44
N ASN A 101 -0.93 1.42 23.88
CA ASN A 101 -0.86 1.67 22.44
C ASN A 101 0.06 0.67 21.74
N ILE A 102 -0.09 0.52 20.43
CA ILE A 102 0.81 -0.27 19.58
C ILE A 102 2.14 0.50 19.45
N PRO A 103 3.27 0.00 20.00
CA PRO A 103 4.55 0.70 19.97
C PRO A 103 5.15 0.82 18.56
N SER A 104 4.88 -0.14 17.67
CA SER A 104 5.43 -0.16 16.32
C SER A 104 4.51 -0.93 15.39
N THR A 105 4.27 -0.34 14.23
CA THR A 105 3.70 -1.02 13.07
C THR A 105 4.75 -1.02 11.96
N THR A 106 4.80 -2.08 11.17
CA THR A 106 5.57 -2.13 9.92
C THR A 106 4.68 -2.62 8.79
N ALA A 107 4.77 -1.99 7.63
CA ALA A 107 4.05 -2.39 6.44
C ALA A 107 5.03 -2.76 5.32
N LEU A 108 4.80 -3.93 4.72
CA LEU A 108 5.50 -4.41 3.53
C LEU A 108 4.50 -4.56 2.39
N PHE A 109 4.91 -4.15 1.19
CA PHE A 109 4.11 -4.24 -0.03
C PHE A 109 4.89 -4.99 -1.11
N LYS A 110 4.17 -5.75 -1.92
CA LYS A 110 4.70 -6.40 -3.11
C LYS A 110 3.67 -6.28 -4.23
N GLU A 111 4.08 -5.62 -5.30
CA GLU A 111 3.27 -5.50 -6.50
C GLU A 111 3.20 -6.84 -7.23
N SER A 112 2.03 -7.16 -7.77
CA SER A 112 1.85 -8.28 -8.65
C SER A 112 1.96 -7.86 -10.11
N CYS A 113 2.93 -8.43 -10.80
CA CYS A 113 3.21 -8.19 -12.23
C CYS A 113 2.15 -8.80 -13.17
N LYS A 114 1.21 -9.58 -12.64
CA LYS A 114 0.14 -10.19 -13.44
C LYS A 114 -1.16 -9.46 -13.14
N TYR A 115 -1.79 -8.91 -14.18
CA TYR A 115 -3.08 -8.21 -14.11
C TYR A 115 -4.18 -8.95 -13.32
N ASN A 116 -4.17 -10.28 -13.33
CA ASN A 116 -5.17 -11.12 -12.66
C ASN A 116 -4.79 -11.54 -11.23
N ARG A 117 -3.66 -11.06 -10.70
CA ARG A 117 -3.18 -11.40 -9.37
C ARG A 117 -3.24 -10.16 -8.49
N ARG A 118 -3.60 -10.37 -7.23
CA ARG A 118 -3.63 -9.33 -6.20
C ARG A 118 -2.22 -8.95 -5.78
N ASN A 119 -2.02 -7.68 -5.49
CA ASN A 119 -0.83 -7.23 -4.75
C ASN A 119 -0.84 -7.86 -3.36
N GLU A 120 0.31 -7.93 -2.71
CA GLU A 120 0.43 -8.49 -1.36
C GLU A 120 0.84 -7.39 -0.39
N VAL A 121 0.17 -7.31 0.75
CA VAL A 121 0.50 -6.40 1.86
C VAL A 121 0.66 -7.23 3.13
N ILE A 122 1.78 -7.07 3.82
CA ILE A 122 2.00 -7.66 5.15
C ILE A 122 2.08 -6.50 6.14
N ILE A 123 1.22 -6.53 7.15
CA ILE A 123 1.21 -5.60 8.26
C ILE A 123 1.69 -6.35 9.50
N THR A 124 2.75 -5.88 10.13
CA THR A 124 3.23 -6.42 11.40
C THR A 124 2.94 -5.42 12.52
N LEU A 125 2.16 -5.84 13.50
CA LEU A 125 1.84 -5.08 14.71
C LEU A 125 2.68 -5.63 15.86
N ASP A 126 3.72 -4.90 16.25
CA ASP A 126 4.48 -5.20 17.46
C ASP A 126 3.70 -4.64 18.65
N VAL A 127 3.29 -5.50 19.57
CA VAL A 127 2.49 -5.12 20.74
C VAL A 127 3.16 -5.58 22.03
N ASN A 128 3.06 -4.75 23.07
CA ASN A 128 3.49 -5.16 24.40
C ASN A 128 2.41 -6.03 25.03
N SER A 129 2.81 -7.16 25.63
CA SER A 129 1.90 -8.07 26.31
C SER A 129 1.12 -7.37 27.44
N GLY A 130 -0.16 -7.72 27.59
CA GLY A 130 -1.07 -7.10 28.54
C GLY A 130 -2.43 -7.79 28.66
N SER A 131 -3.47 -7.03 29.00
CA SER A 131 -4.81 -7.56 29.32
C SER A 131 -5.94 -6.90 28.53
N VAL A 132 -5.62 -6.05 27.55
CA VAL A 132 -6.61 -5.36 26.70
C VAL A 132 -6.96 -6.24 25.50
N TYR A 133 -8.24 -6.24 25.13
CA TYR A 133 -8.79 -7.01 24.01
C TYR A 133 -9.67 -6.10 23.15
N GLU A 134 -9.15 -5.59 22.04
CA GLU A 134 -9.88 -4.63 21.21
C GLU A 134 -9.42 -4.65 19.75
N HIS A 135 -10.23 -4.07 18.88
CA HIS A 135 -9.84 -3.81 17.50
C HIS A 135 -8.97 -2.57 17.45
N ARG A 136 -7.83 -2.66 16.78
CA ARG A 136 -6.95 -1.52 16.52
C ARG A 136 -6.78 -1.30 15.03
N THR A 137 -6.76 -0.03 14.65
CA THR A 137 -6.57 0.38 13.27
C THR A 137 -5.11 0.25 12.89
N TYR A 138 -4.84 -0.25 11.69
CA TYR A 138 -3.54 -0.22 11.04
C TYR A 138 -3.66 0.47 9.69
N ASN A 139 -2.54 0.94 9.14
CA ASN A 139 -2.54 1.60 7.85
C ASN A 139 -1.23 1.37 7.09
N ALA A 140 -1.28 1.55 5.78
CA ALA A 140 -0.13 1.54 4.88
C ALA A 140 -0.36 2.49 3.70
N ILE A 141 0.66 3.27 3.35
CA ILE A 141 0.67 4.16 2.18
C ILE A 141 1.26 3.38 1.01
N LEU A 142 0.40 2.91 0.12
CA LEU A 142 0.75 2.03 -0.99
C LEU A 142 1.00 2.84 -2.25
N PRO A 143 1.96 2.47 -3.11
CA PRO A 143 2.03 3.05 -4.45
C PRO A 143 0.76 2.75 -5.24
N LYS A 144 0.35 3.67 -6.12
CA LYS A 144 -0.74 3.41 -7.06
C LYS A 144 -0.32 2.36 -8.07
N THR A 145 -1.14 1.33 -8.20
CA THR A 145 -0.97 0.25 -9.16
C THR A 145 -2.30 0.01 -9.89
N SER A 146 -2.27 -0.81 -10.94
CA SER A 146 -3.46 -1.18 -11.71
C SER A 146 -4.46 -2.03 -10.90
N ASN A 147 -4.00 -2.72 -9.85
CA ASN A 147 -4.84 -3.54 -8.99
C ASN A 147 -4.97 -2.94 -7.58
N ILE A 148 -6.17 -2.45 -7.24
CA ILE A 148 -6.46 -1.80 -5.96
C ILE A 148 -6.99 -2.73 -4.87
N ASP A 149 -7.08 -4.03 -5.13
CA ASP A 149 -7.60 -5.05 -4.20
C ASP A 149 -6.46 -5.98 -3.75
N PRO A 150 -5.60 -5.54 -2.80
CA PRO A 150 -4.50 -6.34 -2.31
C PRO A 150 -4.98 -7.50 -1.43
N ASN A 151 -4.20 -8.59 -1.41
CA ASN A 151 -4.27 -9.57 -0.34
C ASN A 151 -3.52 -9.04 0.88
N VAL A 152 -4.22 -8.85 2.00
CA VAL A 152 -3.66 -8.28 3.23
C VAL A 152 -3.48 -9.37 4.27
N GLN A 153 -2.26 -9.56 4.73
CA GLN A 153 -1.91 -10.38 5.89
C GLN A 153 -1.56 -9.47 7.05
N VAL A 154 -2.06 -9.79 8.25
CA VAL A 154 -1.74 -9.07 9.48
C VAL A 154 -1.12 -10.04 10.48
N ASP A 155 0.11 -9.74 10.87
CA ASP A 155 0.87 -10.49 11.86
C ASP A 155 0.93 -9.68 13.17
N ILE A 156 0.59 -10.32 14.30
CA ILE A 156 0.65 -9.69 15.63
C ILE A 156 1.82 -10.31 16.40
N MET A 157 2.82 -9.50 16.74
CA MET A 157 4.01 -9.92 17.46
C MET A 157 4.00 -9.39 18.90
N TYR A 158 4.00 -10.30 19.87
CA TYR A 158 4.01 -9.95 21.28
C TYR A 158 5.44 -9.85 21.80
N ARG A 159 5.72 -8.75 22.51
CA ARG A 159 6.95 -8.53 23.28
C ARG A 159 6.70 -8.53 24.78
#